data_AF-A0A2N0DCI0-F1
#
_entry.id   AF-A0A2N0DCI0-F1
#
_cell.length_a   1.000
_cell.length_b   1.000
_cell.length_c   1.000
_cell.angle_alpha   90.00
_cell.angle_beta   90.00
_cell.angle_gamma   90.00
#
_symmetry.space_group_name_H-M   'P 1'
#
loop_
_entity.id
_entity.type
_entity.pdbx_description
1 polymer ?
#
loop_
_entity_poly.entity_id
_entity_poly.type
_entity_poly.pdbx_seq_one_letter_code
_entity_poly.pdbx_strand_id
1 'polypeptide(L)'
;MTASAIPFWNLGRNKPTNVRDLTYTYDGLTAFTPFWAMAAIFSIAGDTHGLIGYKGFAYMALSWAVILLSLLLFLYPRRTGILLALVAVSLALYAIRLPVASNNKTITTVMNGAILLSAAVLYVKAGRGGSIDRVALYNQIRVVARALLAVMYFYGIFHKINTDFLDPTVSCAVGLYAPLARPFGLADNLFGQYLAIYATFVIEAIAIVSLYWKRYFAVGFILALIFHYIIPISAYSWYMDFSSLVFALYVLSIPTPASQMLYGISLGVANALRENFGRIGTLVPAVALVLAAAAVVMLLALAFPERSFDMAVHSVWILTWAVVGGAAMVVLTYVALENLPCENVSAPRPPAWVYVVPGLFFVSCLSPYVGLKTESSINMFSNLHTEAGQTNHLLFSKPPYLFNYQNDVVKVVDSSEPRWVQQSQAGNYHILHDLKRQLRWNPQAWVTYVKDGVTVTRATAATLAEEMPNILERKLLLFKLVDFSRPKVCTH
;
A
#
# COMPACT_ATOMS: atom_id res chain seq x y z
N MET A 1 28.04 -0.87 26.61
CA MET A 1 28.56 -1.35 25.31
C MET A 1 27.85 -0.59 24.19
N THR A 2 28.53 -0.23 23.10
CA THR A 2 27.90 0.47 21.96
C THR A 2 27.35 -0.56 20.95
N ALA A 3 26.30 -0.20 20.19
CA ALA A 3 25.73 -1.05 19.13
C ALA A 3 26.77 -1.59 18.12
N SER A 4 27.88 -0.86 17.96
CA SER A 4 29.01 -1.24 17.09
C SER A 4 29.72 -2.52 17.53
N ALA A 5 29.60 -2.94 18.79
CA ALA A 5 30.30 -4.09 19.35
C ALA A 5 29.64 -5.45 19.03
N ILE A 6 28.41 -5.47 18.52
CA ILE A 6 27.75 -6.74 18.13
C ILE A 6 28.34 -7.22 16.80
N PRO A 7 28.95 -8.42 16.73
CA PRO A 7 29.51 -8.94 15.50
C PRO A 7 28.42 -9.21 14.45
N PHE A 8 28.80 -9.14 13.18
CA PHE A 8 27.88 -9.46 12.08
C PHE A 8 27.37 -10.90 12.17
N TRP A 9 28.27 -11.82 12.50
CA TRP A 9 28.02 -13.24 12.67
C TRP A 9 28.72 -13.75 13.96
N ASN A 10 28.06 -14.61 14.74
CA ASN A 10 28.63 -15.22 15.94
C ASN A 10 28.68 -16.77 15.77
N LEU A 11 29.86 -17.33 15.43
CA LEU A 11 30.05 -18.79 15.19
C LEU A 11 31.14 -19.42 16.10
N GLY A 12 31.53 -18.76 17.20
CA GLY A 12 32.63 -19.20 18.05
C GLY A 12 32.22 -19.67 19.46
N ARG A 13 33.00 -20.59 20.06
CA ARG A 13 32.85 -21.06 21.45
C ARG A 13 33.09 -19.97 22.51
N ASN A 14 33.78 -18.89 22.16
CA ASN A 14 33.97 -17.73 23.03
C ASN A 14 32.81 -16.76 22.82
N LYS A 15 31.75 -16.87 23.63
CA LYS A 15 30.64 -15.90 23.68
C LYS A 15 31.10 -14.66 24.48
N PRO A 16 31.52 -13.54 23.87
CA PRO A 16 32.15 -12.46 24.62
C PRO A 16 31.17 -11.34 24.98
N THR A 17 29.87 -11.47 24.67
CA THR A 17 28.96 -10.32 24.73
C THR A 17 27.63 -10.71 25.36
N ASN A 18 27.40 -10.26 26.60
CA ASN A 18 26.06 -10.16 27.15
C ASN A 18 25.34 -9.02 26.42
N VAL A 19 24.74 -9.34 25.27
CA VAL A 19 23.98 -8.42 24.41
C VAL A 19 22.59 -8.15 24.99
N ARG A 20 22.10 -8.99 25.92
CA ARG A 20 20.75 -8.86 26.50
C ARG A 20 20.55 -7.54 27.23
N ASP A 21 21.58 -7.03 27.89
CA ASP A 21 21.53 -5.81 28.69
C ASP A 21 21.79 -4.51 27.90
N LEU A 22 21.96 -4.60 26.57
CA LEU A 22 22.09 -3.43 25.72
C LEU A 22 20.76 -2.67 25.61
N THR A 23 20.54 -1.75 26.53
CA THR A 23 19.50 -0.73 26.44
C THR A 23 20.00 0.44 25.59
N TYR A 24 19.21 0.86 24.59
CA TYR A 24 19.47 2.11 23.89
C TYR A 24 18.42 3.14 24.26
N THR A 25 18.80 4.41 24.17
CA THR A 25 17.85 5.51 24.21
C THR A 25 16.81 5.31 23.10
N TYR A 26 15.55 5.26 23.52
CA TYR A 26 14.39 5.21 22.64
C TYR A 26 14.40 6.42 21.69
N ASP A 27 14.20 6.17 20.40
CA ASP A 27 14.14 7.22 19.37
C ASP A 27 12.91 7.12 18.44
N GLY A 28 11.97 6.21 18.75
CA GLY A 28 10.74 5.95 17.97
C GLY A 28 10.97 5.33 16.59
N LEU A 29 11.90 5.87 15.80
CA LEU A 29 12.28 5.37 14.49
C LEU A 29 12.75 3.92 14.54
N THR A 30 13.52 3.53 15.57
CA THR A 30 14.01 2.15 15.67
C THR A 30 12.87 1.13 15.79
N ALA A 31 11.73 1.49 16.37
CA ALA A 31 10.54 0.64 16.41
C ALA A 31 9.78 0.63 15.09
N PHE A 32 9.80 1.76 14.36
CA PHE A 32 9.11 1.91 13.07
C PHE A 32 9.85 1.24 11.89
N THR A 33 11.17 1.38 11.80
CA THR A 33 11.92 0.96 10.61
C THR A 33 11.75 -0.51 10.22
N PRO A 34 11.65 -1.49 11.15
CA PRO A 34 11.40 -2.88 10.77
C PRO A 34 10.05 -3.08 10.08
N PHE A 35 9.01 -2.38 10.53
CA PHE A 35 7.68 -2.44 9.90
C PHE A 35 7.68 -1.80 8.51
N TRP A 36 8.39 -0.68 8.34
CA TRP A 36 8.53 -0.05 7.01
C TRP A 36 9.33 -0.92 6.03
N ALA A 37 10.43 -1.53 6.49
CA ALA A 37 11.22 -2.47 5.72
C ALA A 37 10.39 -3.70 5.31
N MET A 38 9.57 -4.22 6.23
CA MET A 38 8.65 -5.33 5.94
C MET A 38 7.61 -4.94 4.89
N ALA A 39 6.97 -3.78 5.02
CA ALA A 39 6.01 -3.27 4.03
C ALA A 39 6.65 -3.10 2.65
N ALA A 40 7.90 -2.62 2.59
CA ALA A 40 8.65 -2.52 1.35
C ALA A 40 8.91 -3.90 0.71
N ILE A 41 9.27 -4.91 1.49
CA ILE A 41 9.45 -6.29 0.99
C ILE A 41 8.14 -6.84 0.43
N PHE A 42 7.02 -6.77 1.18
CA PHE A 42 5.71 -7.25 0.69
C PHE A 42 5.25 -6.51 -0.58
N SER A 43 5.57 -5.21 -0.71
CA SER A 43 5.28 -4.44 -1.92
C SER A 43 6.07 -4.90 -3.15
N ILE A 44 7.32 -5.35 -2.98
CA ILE A 44 8.17 -5.80 -4.10
C ILE A 44 7.95 -7.28 -4.39
N ALA A 45 7.68 -8.09 -3.38
CA ALA A 45 7.37 -9.52 -3.51
C ALA A 45 6.21 -9.80 -4.47
N GLY A 46 5.21 -8.90 -4.50
CA GLY A 46 4.09 -8.99 -5.44
C GLY A 46 4.40 -8.60 -6.89
N ASP A 47 5.65 -8.22 -7.19
CA ASP A 47 6.10 -7.83 -8.53
C ASP A 47 7.23 -8.74 -9.02
N THR A 48 6.95 -10.04 -9.08
CA THR A 48 7.88 -11.10 -9.53
C THR A 48 8.52 -10.78 -10.89
N HIS A 49 7.72 -10.31 -11.84
CA HIS A 49 8.15 -9.90 -13.18
C HIS A 49 9.17 -8.74 -13.14
N GLY A 50 9.02 -7.82 -12.19
CA GLY A 50 10.00 -6.77 -11.94
C GLY A 50 11.33 -7.31 -11.41
N LEU A 51 11.28 -8.31 -10.52
CA LEU A 51 12.46 -8.92 -9.90
C LEU A 51 13.30 -9.77 -10.86
N ILE A 52 12.67 -10.36 -11.88
CA ILE A 52 13.36 -11.18 -12.90
C ILE A 52 13.77 -10.38 -14.14
N GLY A 53 13.62 -9.05 -14.15
CA GLY A 53 14.13 -8.20 -15.22
C GLY A 53 13.18 -8.00 -16.41
N TYR A 54 11.96 -8.55 -16.40
CA TYR A 54 11.00 -8.39 -17.49
C TYR A 54 10.63 -6.92 -17.74
N LYS A 55 10.67 -6.08 -16.70
CA LYS A 55 10.41 -4.64 -16.75
C LYS A 55 11.66 -3.79 -17.03
N GLY A 56 12.76 -4.42 -17.42
CA GLY A 56 14.04 -3.80 -17.72
C GLY A 56 15.01 -3.79 -16.54
N PHE A 57 16.30 -3.70 -16.87
CA PHE A 57 17.40 -3.80 -15.91
C PHE A 57 17.35 -2.75 -14.81
N ALA A 58 17.06 -1.49 -15.15
CA ALA A 58 16.98 -0.41 -14.16
C ALA A 58 15.88 -0.66 -13.11
N TYR A 59 14.72 -1.15 -13.55
CA TYR A 59 13.62 -1.50 -12.65
C TYR A 59 14.00 -2.66 -11.72
N MET A 60 14.64 -3.69 -12.28
CA MET A 60 15.14 -4.85 -11.53
C MET A 60 16.17 -4.45 -10.49
N ALA A 61 17.17 -3.65 -10.88
CA ALA A 61 18.23 -3.17 -9.99
C ALA A 61 17.65 -2.38 -8.81
N LEU A 62 16.70 -1.46 -9.08
CA LEU A 62 16.02 -0.72 -8.02
C LEU A 62 15.16 -1.61 -7.13
N SER A 63 14.46 -2.60 -7.69
CA SER A 63 13.65 -3.56 -6.92
C SER A 63 14.51 -4.38 -5.95
N TRP A 64 15.66 -4.87 -6.41
CA TRP A 64 16.62 -5.58 -5.56
C TRP A 64 17.30 -4.66 -4.55
N ALA A 65 17.55 -3.39 -4.90
CA ALA A 65 18.05 -2.40 -3.95
C ALA A 65 17.04 -2.13 -2.82
N VAL A 66 15.73 -2.10 -3.10
CA VAL A 66 14.69 -2.03 -2.05
C VAL A 66 14.78 -3.22 -1.09
N ILE A 67 14.91 -4.45 -1.61
CA ILE A 67 15.07 -5.65 -0.80
C ILE A 67 16.34 -5.55 0.06
N LEU A 68 17.49 -5.25 -0.55
CA LEU A 68 18.77 -5.13 0.15
C LEU A 68 18.72 -4.09 1.28
N LEU A 69 18.20 -2.89 1.00
CA LEU A 69 18.10 -1.82 1.99
C LEU A 69 17.11 -2.16 3.12
N SER A 70 16.05 -2.91 2.82
CA SER A 70 15.12 -3.44 3.83
C SER A 70 15.80 -4.45 4.75
N LEU A 71 16.58 -5.39 4.20
CA LEU A 71 17.38 -6.34 4.98
C LEU A 71 18.42 -5.62 5.84
N LEU A 72 19.10 -4.63 5.28
CA LEU A 72 20.04 -3.80 6.02
C LEU A 72 19.37 -3.02 7.16
N LEU A 73 18.11 -2.59 7.01
CA LEU A 73 17.36 -1.94 8.09
C LEU A 73 17.01 -2.89 9.23
N PHE A 74 16.70 -4.16 8.97
CA PHE A 74 16.53 -5.16 10.04
C PHE A 74 17.82 -5.36 10.83
N LEU A 75 18.96 -5.40 10.13
CA LEU A 75 20.28 -5.54 10.74
C LEU A 75 20.72 -4.28 11.48
N TYR A 76 20.34 -3.10 10.98
CA TYR A 76 20.80 -1.79 11.44
C TYR A 76 19.67 -0.75 11.60
N PRO A 77 18.67 -1.01 12.45
CA PRO A 77 17.45 -0.17 12.51
C PRO A 77 17.68 1.25 13.02
N ARG A 78 18.84 1.51 13.64
CA ARG A 78 19.25 2.85 14.12
C ARG A 78 19.91 3.72 13.04
N ARG A 79 20.26 3.17 11.87
CA ARG A 79 20.98 3.92 10.83
C ARG A 79 20.01 4.70 9.96
N THR A 80 19.80 5.99 10.28
CA THR A 80 18.92 6.90 9.51
C THR A 80 19.27 6.90 8.01
N GLY A 81 20.56 6.86 7.66
CA GLY A 81 20.98 6.84 6.25
C GLY A 81 20.42 5.67 5.45
N ILE A 82 20.27 4.48 6.04
CA ILE A 82 19.70 3.31 5.36
C ILE A 82 18.20 3.50 5.15
N LEU A 83 17.49 4.09 6.12
CA LEU A 83 16.08 4.46 5.96
C LEU A 83 15.92 5.46 4.82
N LEU A 84 16.73 6.53 4.79
CA LEU A 84 16.66 7.54 3.74
C LEU A 84 17.01 6.97 2.36
N ALA A 85 17.98 6.06 2.29
CA ALA A 85 18.29 5.34 1.06
C ALA A 85 17.13 4.44 0.60
N LEU A 86 16.51 3.68 1.51
CA LEU A 86 15.35 2.83 1.18
C LEU A 86 14.23 3.67 0.58
N VAL A 87 13.81 4.74 1.26
CA VAL A 87 12.70 5.56 0.78
C VAL A 87 13.03 6.28 -0.53
N ALA A 88 14.27 6.72 -0.74
CA ALA A 88 14.71 7.35 -1.99
C ALA A 88 14.72 6.36 -3.17
N VAL A 89 15.25 5.15 -2.96
CA VAL A 89 15.25 4.09 -3.98
C VAL A 89 13.82 3.65 -4.31
N SER A 90 12.95 3.51 -3.30
CA SER A 90 11.53 3.20 -3.54
C SER A 90 10.83 4.29 -4.34
N LEU A 91 11.11 5.57 -4.08
CA LEU A 91 10.58 6.68 -4.88
C LEU A 91 11.08 6.66 -6.32
N ALA A 92 12.38 6.40 -6.53
CA ALA A 92 12.94 6.27 -7.86
C ALA A 92 12.29 5.12 -8.65
N LEU A 93 12.10 3.96 -8.00
CA LEU A 93 11.40 2.82 -8.59
C LEU A 93 9.98 3.19 -9.02
N TYR A 94 9.21 3.84 -8.15
CA TYR A 94 7.85 4.25 -8.48
C TYR A 94 7.80 5.36 -9.53
N ALA A 95 8.76 6.28 -9.54
CA ALA A 95 8.87 7.33 -10.56
C ALA A 95 9.06 6.75 -11.97
N ILE A 96 9.87 5.69 -12.10
CA ILE A 96 10.02 4.95 -13.36
C ILE A 96 8.71 4.26 -13.74
N ARG A 97 8.01 3.69 -12.75
CA ARG A 97 6.74 2.97 -12.97
C ARG A 97 5.55 3.88 -13.32
N LEU A 98 5.58 5.16 -12.95
CA LEU A 98 4.44 6.05 -13.13
C LEU A 98 3.94 6.07 -14.59
N PRO A 99 2.61 6.02 -14.80
CA PRO A 99 1.55 6.09 -13.78
C PRO A 99 1.32 4.75 -13.05
N VAL A 100 0.98 4.81 -11.75
CA VAL A 100 0.74 3.63 -10.91
C VAL A 100 -0.71 3.62 -10.44
N ALA A 101 -1.48 2.58 -10.78
CA ALA A 101 -2.88 2.44 -10.35
C ALA A 101 -3.04 2.16 -8.85
N SER A 102 -2.06 1.52 -8.24
CA SER A 102 -2.18 0.96 -6.90
C SER A 102 -2.23 2.05 -5.81
N ASN A 103 -3.29 2.00 -5.01
CA ASN A 103 -3.55 2.92 -3.91
C ASN A 103 -2.46 2.85 -2.83
N ASN A 104 -2.02 1.64 -2.48
CA ASN A 104 -0.95 1.43 -1.50
C ASN A 104 0.39 2.01 -1.97
N LYS A 105 0.78 1.83 -3.24
CA LYS A 105 2.01 2.44 -3.79
C LYS A 105 1.93 3.96 -3.78
N THR A 106 0.73 4.52 -4.00
CA THR A 106 0.48 5.97 -3.93
C THR A 106 0.70 6.49 -2.51
N ILE A 107 0.11 5.85 -1.49
CA ILE A 107 0.33 6.20 -0.08
C ILE A 107 1.81 6.05 0.31
N THR A 108 2.46 4.96 -0.10
CA THR A 108 3.90 4.74 0.15
C THR A 108 4.75 5.84 -0.49
N THR A 109 4.40 6.29 -1.70
CA THR A 109 5.09 7.39 -2.39
C THR A 109 4.96 8.69 -1.61
N VAL A 110 3.75 9.01 -1.16
CA VAL A 110 3.49 10.22 -0.36
C VAL A 110 4.23 10.16 0.98
N MET A 111 4.18 9.03 1.67
CA MET A 111 4.90 8.83 2.94
C MET A 111 6.41 8.89 2.77
N ASN A 112 6.98 8.24 1.75
CA ASN A 112 8.41 8.31 1.44
C ASN A 112 8.86 9.74 1.14
N GLY A 113 8.06 10.47 0.35
CA GLY A 113 8.31 11.88 0.05
C GLY A 113 8.31 12.74 1.32
N ALA A 114 7.36 12.49 2.23
CA ALA A 114 7.30 13.18 3.51
C ALA A 114 8.49 12.85 4.44
N ILE A 115 8.96 11.59 4.46
CA ILE A 115 10.16 11.19 5.21
C ILE A 115 11.38 11.97 4.67
N LEU A 116 11.57 12.01 3.35
CA LEU A 116 12.70 12.75 2.76
C LEU A 116 12.59 14.25 2.99
N LEU A 117 11.41 14.84 2.85
CA LEU A 117 11.20 16.27 3.12
C LEU A 117 11.48 16.62 4.59
N SER A 118 10.98 15.80 5.52
CA SER A 118 11.26 15.93 6.96
C SER A 118 12.76 15.85 7.26
N ALA A 119 13.44 14.86 6.68
CA ALA A 119 14.87 14.70 6.82
C ALA A 119 15.65 15.88 6.24
N ALA A 120 15.25 16.38 5.06
CA ALA A 120 15.89 17.54 4.42
C ALA A 120 15.74 18.81 5.25
N VAL A 121 14.53 19.10 5.76
CA VAL A 121 14.28 20.26 6.64
C VAL A 121 15.12 20.18 7.91
N LEU A 122 15.19 19.01 8.54
CA LEU A 122 15.99 18.81 9.74
C LEU A 122 17.49 18.87 9.47
N TYR A 123 17.94 18.37 8.33
CA TYR A 123 19.34 18.48 7.91
C TYR A 123 19.76 19.94 7.70
N VAL A 124 18.93 20.73 7.02
CA VAL A 124 19.17 22.17 6.82
C VAL A 124 19.20 22.91 8.17
N LYS A 125 18.28 22.59 9.09
CA LYS A 125 18.25 23.18 10.44
C LYS A 125 19.45 22.81 11.31
N ALA A 126 19.99 21.60 11.16
CA ALA A 126 21.14 21.13 11.93
C ALA A 126 22.45 21.87 11.57
N GLY A 127 22.50 22.51 10.38
CA GLY A 127 23.67 23.25 9.92
C GLY A 127 24.83 22.36 9.48
N ARG A 128 25.95 22.99 9.09
CA ARG A 128 27.15 22.27 8.63
C ARG A 128 27.72 21.41 9.78
N GLY A 129 27.86 20.11 9.53
CA GLY A 129 28.38 19.13 10.49
C GLY A 129 27.34 18.62 11.51
N GLY A 130 26.11 19.13 11.47
CA GLY A 130 25.01 18.65 12.32
C GLY A 130 24.46 17.31 11.85
N SER A 131 23.98 16.50 12.80
CA SER A 131 23.27 15.25 12.51
C SER A 131 21.76 15.45 12.57
N ILE A 132 21.00 14.68 11.77
CA ILE A 132 19.53 14.74 11.78
C ILE A 132 19.02 14.27 13.15
N ASP A 133 18.27 15.14 13.83
CA ASP A 133 17.54 14.78 15.05
C ASP A 133 16.48 13.72 14.73
N ARG A 134 16.74 12.49 15.19
CA ARG A 134 15.89 11.32 14.97
C ARG A 134 14.55 11.43 15.71
N VAL A 135 14.52 12.07 16.87
CA VAL A 135 13.30 12.25 17.66
C VAL A 135 12.40 13.29 16.98
N ALA A 136 12.98 14.39 16.49
CA ALA A 136 12.25 15.36 15.70
C ALA A 136 11.72 14.75 14.38
N LEU A 137 12.54 13.95 13.69
CA LEU A 137 12.13 13.24 12.48
C LEU A 137 10.96 12.29 12.77
N TYR A 138 11.07 11.47 13.82
CA TYR A 138 9.99 10.59 14.29
C TYR A 138 8.70 11.38 14.51
N ASN A 139 8.75 12.46 15.30
CA ASN A 139 7.57 13.25 15.61
C ASN A 139 6.90 13.87 14.36
N GLN A 140 7.68 14.32 13.37
CA GLN A 140 7.14 14.84 12.12
C GLN A 140 6.42 13.76 11.30
N ILE A 141 7.05 12.60 11.11
CA ILE A 141 6.49 11.55 10.25
C ILE A 141 5.29 10.84 10.90
N ARG A 142 5.15 10.87 12.23
CA ARG A 142 3.94 10.38 12.92
C ARG A 142 2.70 11.16 12.54
N VAL A 143 2.81 12.47 12.45
CA VAL A 143 1.70 13.35 12.06
C VAL A 143 1.29 13.04 10.63
N VAL A 144 2.26 12.90 9.74
CA VAL A 144 2.02 12.51 8.35
C VAL A 144 1.33 11.15 8.28
N ALA A 145 1.87 10.12 8.93
CA ALA A 145 1.31 8.77 8.89
C ALA A 145 -0.14 8.71 9.41
N ARG A 146 -0.41 9.39 10.53
CA ARG A 146 -1.77 9.47 11.10
C ARG A 146 -2.72 10.21 10.14
N ALA A 147 -2.27 11.29 9.52
CA ALA A 147 -3.07 12.01 8.53
C ALA A 147 -3.33 11.15 7.29
N LEU A 148 -2.33 10.42 6.77
CA LEU A 148 -2.49 9.53 5.62
C LEU A 148 -3.47 8.39 5.92
N LEU A 149 -3.44 7.80 7.12
CA LEU A 149 -4.46 6.83 7.56
C LEU A 149 -5.86 7.45 7.57
N ALA A 150 -6.00 8.67 8.10
CA ALA A 150 -7.27 9.37 8.12
C ALA A 150 -7.80 9.66 6.71
N VAL A 151 -6.94 10.15 5.80
CA VAL A 151 -7.28 10.35 4.37
C VAL A 151 -7.74 9.02 3.77
N MET A 152 -6.98 7.95 4.02
CA MET A 152 -7.28 6.62 3.50
C MET A 152 -8.66 6.11 3.94
N TYR A 153 -8.96 6.17 5.24
CA TYR A 153 -10.26 5.72 5.76
C TYR A 153 -11.41 6.63 5.33
N PHE A 154 -11.19 7.94 5.26
CA PHE A 154 -12.19 8.88 4.77
C PHE A 154 -12.60 8.53 3.34
N TYR A 155 -11.64 8.38 2.43
CA TYR A 155 -11.94 8.02 1.04
C TYR A 155 -12.37 6.57 0.89
N GLY A 156 -11.89 5.68 1.76
CA GLY A 156 -12.38 4.31 1.90
C GLY A 156 -13.90 4.28 2.09
N ILE A 157 -14.43 5.11 2.98
CA ILE A 157 -15.87 5.26 3.21
C ILE A 157 -16.52 6.04 2.09
N PHE A 158 -16.00 7.23 1.77
CA PHE A 158 -16.63 8.18 0.86
C PHE A 158 -16.86 7.55 -0.51
N HIS A 159 -15.85 6.91 -1.09
CA HIS A 159 -16.00 6.27 -2.39
C HIS A 159 -16.97 5.08 -2.36
N LYS A 160 -17.16 4.41 -1.22
CA LYS A 160 -18.09 3.29 -1.05
C LYS A 160 -19.55 3.72 -0.88
N ILE A 161 -19.82 5.02 -0.67
CA ILE A 161 -21.20 5.56 -0.63
C ILE A 161 -21.76 5.65 -2.06
N ASN A 162 -22.01 4.49 -2.67
CA ASN A 162 -22.53 4.34 -4.03
C ASN A 162 -23.45 3.11 -4.12
N THR A 163 -24.28 3.07 -5.16
CA THR A 163 -25.29 2.01 -5.34
C THR A 163 -24.69 0.62 -5.45
N ASP A 164 -23.58 0.47 -6.17
CA ASP A 164 -23.03 -0.85 -6.51
C ASP A 164 -22.29 -1.47 -5.31
N PHE A 165 -21.65 -0.66 -4.46
CA PHE A 165 -21.03 -1.18 -3.24
C PHE A 165 -22.05 -1.71 -2.23
N LEU A 166 -23.25 -1.13 -2.22
CA LEU A 166 -24.35 -1.52 -1.33
C LEU A 166 -25.19 -2.68 -1.89
N ASP A 167 -24.97 -3.08 -3.14
CA ASP A 167 -25.63 -4.21 -3.76
C ASP A 167 -24.83 -5.50 -3.52
N PRO A 168 -25.35 -6.48 -2.74
CA PRO A 168 -24.63 -7.70 -2.43
C PRO A 168 -24.31 -8.58 -3.66
N THR A 169 -25.01 -8.37 -4.79
CA THR A 169 -24.77 -9.14 -6.02
C THR A 169 -23.47 -8.76 -6.73
N VAL A 170 -22.97 -7.53 -6.50
CA VAL A 170 -21.79 -6.99 -7.20
C VAL A 170 -20.75 -6.34 -6.28
N SER A 171 -21.07 -6.16 -5.00
CA SER A 171 -20.22 -5.46 -4.04
C SER A 171 -18.85 -6.12 -3.92
N CYS A 172 -17.81 -5.29 -3.96
CA CYS A 172 -16.45 -5.74 -3.69
C CYS A 172 -16.26 -6.29 -2.27
N ALA A 173 -17.05 -5.84 -1.28
CA ALA A 173 -17.00 -6.44 0.05
C ALA A 173 -17.43 -7.91 0.04
N VAL A 174 -18.43 -8.25 -0.80
CA VAL A 174 -18.88 -9.63 -1.01
C VAL A 174 -17.83 -10.45 -1.75
N GLY A 175 -17.16 -9.84 -2.74
CA GLY A 175 -16.02 -10.46 -3.43
C GLY A 175 -14.89 -10.87 -2.49
N LEU A 176 -14.65 -10.11 -1.41
CA LEU A 176 -13.67 -10.43 -0.36
C LEU A 176 -14.19 -11.43 0.67
N TYR A 177 -15.47 -11.37 0.99
CA TYR A 177 -16.14 -12.27 1.92
C TYR A 177 -16.23 -13.70 1.39
N ALA A 178 -16.65 -13.88 0.13
CA ALA A 178 -16.99 -15.19 -0.41
C ALA A 178 -15.83 -16.20 -0.34
N PRO A 179 -14.57 -15.86 -0.68
CA PRO A 179 -13.42 -16.77 -0.52
C PRO A 179 -13.18 -17.18 0.93
N LEU A 180 -13.38 -16.29 1.90
CA LEU A 180 -13.21 -16.56 3.33
C LEU A 180 -14.32 -17.45 3.89
N ALA A 181 -15.53 -17.30 3.38
CA ALA A 181 -16.73 -18.02 3.83
C ALA A 181 -16.91 -19.39 3.13
N ARG A 182 -16.34 -19.57 1.94
CA ARG A 182 -16.46 -20.79 1.13
C ARG A 182 -16.07 -22.08 1.88
N PRO A 183 -14.96 -22.15 2.65
CA PRO A 183 -14.59 -23.36 3.39
C PRO A 183 -15.65 -23.81 4.41
N PHE A 184 -16.54 -22.91 4.82
CA PHE A 184 -17.60 -23.16 5.79
C PHE A 184 -18.98 -23.33 5.14
N GLY A 185 -19.07 -23.32 3.80
CA GLY A 185 -20.35 -23.38 3.09
C GLY A 185 -21.22 -22.12 3.23
N LEU A 186 -20.61 -20.97 3.58
CA LEU A 186 -21.33 -19.72 3.87
C LEU A 186 -21.19 -18.65 2.78
N ALA A 187 -20.52 -18.92 1.66
CA ALA A 187 -20.22 -17.92 0.63
C ALA A 187 -21.46 -17.20 0.07
N ASP A 188 -22.57 -17.92 -0.07
CA ASP A 188 -23.83 -17.39 -0.62
C ASP A 188 -24.81 -16.91 0.47
N ASN A 189 -24.35 -16.84 1.73
CA ASN A 189 -25.17 -16.39 2.84
C ASN A 189 -25.44 -14.88 2.76
N LEU A 190 -26.68 -14.50 2.48
CA LEU A 190 -27.09 -13.09 2.32
C LEU A 190 -26.79 -12.23 3.56
N PHE A 191 -26.96 -12.78 4.76
CA PHE A 191 -26.62 -12.07 6.00
C PHE A 191 -25.11 -11.78 6.08
N GLY A 192 -24.27 -12.76 5.75
CA GLY A 192 -22.82 -12.60 5.69
C GLY A 192 -22.36 -11.59 4.64
N GLN A 193 -23.03 -11.56 3.49
CA GLN A 193 -22.77 -10.59 2.43
C GLN A 193 -23.06 -9.15 2.88
N TYR A 194 -24.25 -8.89 3.45
CA TYR A 194 -24.55 -7.58 4.01
C TYR A 194 -23.66 -7.23 5.20
N LEU A 195 -23.33 -8.20 6.06
CA LEU A 195 -22.41 -7.98 7.16
C LEU A 195 -21.05 -7.51 6.65
N ALA A 196 -20.51 -8.08 5.56
CA ALA A 196 -19.26 -7.64 4.97
C ALA A 196 -19.34 -6.18 4.46
N ILE A 197 -20.44 -5.80 3.81
CA ILE A 197 -20.68 -4.44 3.32
C ILE A 197 -20.71 -3.45 4.50
N TYR A 198 -21.58 -3.67 5.48
CA TYR A 198 -21.78 -2.74 6.59
C TYR A 198 -20.61 -2.74 7.59
N ALA A 199 -19.97 -3.89 7.84
CA ALA A 199 -18.78 -3.95 8.68
C ALA A 199 -17.64 -3.11 8.10
N THR A 200 -17.52 -3.01 6.78
CA THR A 200 -16.53 -2.14 6.14
C THR A 200 -16.76 -0.68 6.55
N PHE A 201 -17.98 -0.16 6.41
CA PHE A 201 -18.30 1.20 6.84
C PHE A 201 -18.06 1.43 8.33
N VAL A 202 -18.54 0.50 9.17
CA VAL A 202 -18.44 0.63 10.62
C VAL A 202 -16.99 0.59 11.08
N ILE A 203 -16.19 -0.37 10.61
CA ILE A 203 -14.79 -0.52 11.01
C ILE A 203 -13.96 0.67 10.51
N GLU A 204 -14.13 1.09 9.25
CA GLU A 204 -13.41 2.26 8.72
C GLU A 204 -13.79 3.55 9.46
N ALA A 205 -15.08 3.72 9.82
CA ALA A 205 -15.55 4.88 10.58
C ALA A 205 -15.02 4.88 12.03
N ILE A 206 -15.02 3.72 12.69
CA ILE A 206 -14.42 3.59 14.02
C ILE A 206 -12.92 3.90 13.94
N ALA A 207 -12.21 3.36 12.94
CA ALA A 207 -10.78 3.56 12.76
C ALA A 207 -10.44 5.05 12.61
N ILE A 208 -11.14 5.81 11.76
CA ILE A 208 -10.86 7.25 11.57
C ILE A 208 -11.15 8.07 12.84
N VAL A 209 -12.25 7.79 13.54
CA VAL A 209 -12.62 8.51 14.77
C VAL A 209 -11.62 8.17 15.90
N SER A 210 -11.28 6.89 16.06
CA SER A 210 -10.38 6.43 17.12
C SER A 210 -8.95 6.95 16.94
N LEU A 211 -8.49 7.22 15.71
CA LEU A 211 -7.16 7.79 15.45
C LEU A 211 -6.94 9.14 16.17
N TYR A 212 -8.00 9.92 16.38
CA TYR A 212 -7.94 11.21 17.06
C TYR A 212 -8.57 11.18 18.46
N TRP A 213 -9.45 10.22 18.75
CA TRP A 213 -10.06 10.09 20.05
C TRP A 213 -9.29 9.14 20.98
N LYS A 214 -8.39 9.71 21.78
CA LYS A 214 -7.49 8.96 22.69
C LYS A 214 -8.18 7.89 23.54
N ARG A 215 -9.38 8.17 24.07
CA ARG A 215 -10.15 7.25 24.93
C ARG A 215 -10.48 5.94 24.22
N TYR A 216 -10.79 6.00 22.93
CA TYR A 216 -11.19 4.84 22.12
C TYR A 216 -10.12 4.41 21.12
N PHE A 217 -8.91 4.97 21.21
CA PHE A 217 -7.82 4.70 20.27
C PHE A 217 -7.58 3.21 20.08
N ALA A 218 -7.42 2.46 21.17
CA ALA A 218 -7.12 1.03 21.04
C ALA A 218 -8.28 0.22 20.47
N VAL A 219 -9.53 0.62 20.71
CA VAL A 219 -10.69 -0.08 20.15
C VAL A 219 -10.62 -0.04 18.64
N GLY A 220 -10.52 1.16 18.05
CA GLY A 220 -10.42 1.25 16.60
C GLY A 220 -9.08 0.80 16.04
N PHE A 221 -7.98 0.91 16.79
CA PHE A 221 -6.70 0.34 16.43
C PHE A 221 -6.74 -1.19 16.32
N ILE A 222 -7.27 -1.88 17.33
CA ILE A 222 -7.37 -3.35 17.35
C ILE A 222 -8.34 -3.82 16.26
N LEU A 223 -9.50 -3.18 16.12
CA LEU A 223 -10.44 -3.48 15.04
C LEU A 223 -9.79 -3.32 13.66
N ALA A 224 -9.03 -2.24 13.44
CA ALA A 224 -8.31 -2.01 12.21
C ALA A 224 -7.21 -3.07 11.97
N LEU A 225 -6.46 -3.45 13.00
CA LEU A 225 -5.43 -4.49 12.87
C LEU A 225 -6.03 -5.85 12.51
N ILE A 226 -7.14 -6.25 13.14
CA ILE A 226 -7.86 -7.48 12.82
C ILE A 226 -8.37 -7.44 11.38
N PHE A 227 -9.00 -6.34 10.98
CA PHE A 227 -9.51 -6.15 9.63
C PHE A 227 -8.40 -6.28 8.58
N HIS A 228 -7.28 -5.56 8.76
CA HIS A 228 -6.13 -5.60 7.85
C HIS A 228 -5.35 -6.92 7.94
N TYR A 229 -5.44 -7.66 9.02
CA TYR A 229 -4.89 -9.02 9.10
C TYR A 229 -5.68 -10.02 8.25
N ILE A 230 -7.02 -9.94 8.30
CA ILE A 230 -7.94 -10.88 7.63
C ILE A 230 -7.98 -10.65 6.11
N ILE A 231 -8.00 -9.41 5.63
CA ILE A 231 -8.18 -9.12 4.20
C ILE A 231 -7.21 -9.90 3.30
N PRO A 232 -5.89 -9.95 3.55
CA PRO A 232 -4.96 -10.70 2.70
C PRO A 232 -5.20 -12.21 2.68
N ILE A 233 -5.83 -12.77 3.71
CA ILE A 233 -6.13 -14.20 3.79
C ILE A 233 -7.24 -14.59 2.80
N SER A 234 -8.06 -13.63 2.34
CA SER A 234 -9.08 -13.88 1.31
C SER A 234 -8.49 -14.36 -0.03
N ALA A 235 -7.18 -14.15 -0.27
CA ALA A 235 -6.50 -14.44 -1.52
C ALA A 235 -7.14 -13.80 -2.77
N TYR A 236 -8.03 -12.82 -2.59
CA TYR A 236 -8.74 -12.16 -3.69
C TYR A 236 -7.80 -11.28 -4.52
N SER A 237 -6.84 -10.62 -3.87
CA SER A 237 -5.80 -9.81 -4.51
C SER A 237 -4.54 -9.78 -3.63
N TRP A 238 -3.47 -9.11 -4.08
CA TRP A 238 -2.21 -8.96 -3.35
C TRP A 238 -2.31 -7.99 -2.16
N TYR A 239 -3.30 -8.13 -1.27
CA TYR A 239 -3.54 -7.19 -0.17
C TYR A 239 -2.48 -7.17 0.94
N MET A 240 -1.53 -8.12 0.91
CA MET A 240 -0.43 -8.17 1.87
C MET A 240 0.43 -6.90 1.81
N ASP A 241 0.59 -6.29 0.63
CA ASP A 241 1.35 -5.06 0.48
C ASP A 241 0.64 -3.85 1.11
N PHE A 242 -0.68 -3.76 0.97
CA PHE A 242 -1.51 -2.74 1.57
C PHE A 242 -1.61 -2.91 3.09
N SER A 243 -1.84 -4.13 3.56
CA SER A 243 -2.01 -4.42 4.98
C SER A 243 -0.73 -4.21 5.76
N SER A 244 0.41 -4.65 5.22
CA SER A 244 1.73 -4.37 5.83
C SER A 244 2.05 -2.87 5.88
N LEU A 245 1.68 -2.10 4.85
CA LEU A 245 1.77 -0.63 4.87
C LEU A 245 0.93 -0.04 5.99
N VAL A 246 -0.34 -0.46 6.12
CA VAL A 246 -1.25 0.05 7.15
C VAL A 246 -0.70 -0.26 8.56
N PHE A 247 -0.20 -1.47 8.80
CA PHE A 247 0.46 -1.82 10.05
C PHE A 247 1.64 -0.87 10.35
N ALA A 248 2.49 -0.58 9.35
CA ALA A 248 3.62 0.33 9.51
C ALA A 248 3.20 1.78 9.84
N LEU A 249 2.14 2.29 9.20
CA LEU A 249 1.58 3.62 9.52
C LEU A 249 0.95 3.64 10.92
N TYR A 250 0.34 2.54 11.35
CA TYR A 250 -0.22 2.38 12.68
C TYR A 250 0.85 2.38 13.77
N VAL A 251 2.02 1.77 13.54
CA VAL A 251 3.18 1.87 14.45
C VAL A 251 3.64 3.31 14.68
N LEU A 252 3.45 4.21 13.71
CA LEU A 252 3.70 5.64 13.91
C LEU A 252 2.54 6.35 14.62
N SER A 253 1.34 5.77 14.56
CA SER A 253 0.12 6.38 15.10
C SER A 253 -0.18 5.99 16.55
N ILE A 254 0.46 4.95 17.10
CA ILE A 254 0.32 4.60 18.53
C ILE A 254 0.91 5.70 19.44
N PRO A 255 0.43 5.82 20.69
CA PRO A 255 1.01 6.70 21.71
C PRO A 255 2.50 6.44 21.98
N THR A 256 3.21 7.43 22.54
CA THR A 256 4.64 7.29 22.86
C THR A 256 4.94 6.17 23.86
N PRO A 257 4.18 6.00 24.98
CA PRO A 257 4.38 4.87 25.90
C PRO A 257 4.24 3.52 25.21
N ALA A 258 3.19 3.34 24.41
CA ALA A 258 2.99 2.16 23.58
C ALA A 258 4.17 1.91 22.62
N SER A 259 4.67 2.96 21.95
CA SER A 259 5.84 2.83 21.07
C SER A 259 7.13 2.48 21.82
N GLN A 260 7.32 2.97 23.05
CA GLN A 260 8.44 2.60 23.92
C GLN A 260 8.36 1.13 24.34
N MET A 261 7.16 0.64 24.67
CA MET A 261 6.94 -0.76 24.99
C MET A 261 7.21 -1.66 23.78
N LEU A 262 6.67 -1.30 22.60
CA LEU A 262 6.94 -2.01 21.34
C LEU A 262 8.43 -2.05 21.02
N TYR A 263 9.13 -0.93 21.26
CA TYR A 263 10.58 -0.85 21.13
C TYR A 263 11.29 -1.85 22.06
N GLY A 264 10.91 -1.90 23.33
CA GLY A 264 11.46 -2.83 24.31
C GLY A 264 11.27 -4.30 23.93
N ILE A 265 10.05 -4.68 23.53
CA ILE A 265 9.74 -6.05 23.06
C ILE A 265 10.60 -6.40 21.84
N SER A 266 10.62 -5.52 20.83
CA SER A 266 11.38 -5.73 19.59
C SER A 266 12.88 -5.85 19.86
N LEU A 267 13.40 -5.02 20.77
CA LEU A 267 14.81 -5.06 21.15
C LEU A 267 15.16 -6.33 21.92
N GLY A 268 14.30 -6.78 22.84
CA GLY A 268 14.51 -8.02 23.59
C GLY A 268 14.61 -9.24 22.67
N VAL A 269 13.67 -9.38 21.72
CA VAL A 269 13.69 -10.46 20.72
C VAL A 269 14.94 -10.35 19.84
N ALA A 270 15.25 -9.15 19.33
CA ALA A 270 16.41 -8.94 18.47
C ALA A 270 17.73 -9.22 19.21
N ASN A 271 17.87 -8.81 20.47
CA ASN A 271 19.08 -9.03 21.27
C ASN A 271 19.27 -10.51 21.60
N ALA A 272 18.20 -11.25 21.90
CA ALA A 272 18.26 -12.70 22.09
C ALA A 272 18.76 -13.44 20.83
N LEU A 273 18.31 -13.02 19.64
CA LEU A 273 18.80 -13.57 18.38
C LEU A 273 20.26 -13.16 18.10
N ARG A 274 20.61 -11.90 18.39
CA ARG A 274 21.96 -11.35 18.19
C ARG A 274 23.01 -12.00 19.08
N GLU A 275 22.66 -12.33 20.31
CA GLU A 275 23.54 -13.01 21.25
C GLU A 275 23.96 -14.39 20.70
N ASN A 276 23.00 -15.14 20.16
CA ASN A 276 23.23 -16.50 19.68
C ASN A 276 23.88 -16.57 18.29
N PHE A 277 23.54 -15.66 17.38
CA PHE A 277 23.92 -15.78 15.96
C PHE A 277 24.59 -14.53 15.37
N GLY A 278 24.80 -13.46 16.16
CA GLY A 278 25.22 -12.15 15.66
C GLY A 278 24.09 -11.39 14.97
N ARG A 279 24.38 -10.24 14.34
CA ARG A 279 23.34 -9.40 13.71
C ARG A 279 22.47 -10.15 12.71
N ILE A 280 23.07 -11.02 11.89
CA ILE A 280 22.36 -11.83 10.90
C ILE A 280 21.33 -12.79 11.50
N GLY A 281 21.46 -13.13 12.79
CA GLY A 281 20.46 -13.88 13.55
C GLY A 281 19.05 -13.28 13.51
N THR A 282 18.95 -11.97 13.34
CA THR A 282 17.65 -11.28 13.22
C THR A 282 16.90 -11.61 11.93
N LEU A 283 17.59 -12.10 10.90
CA LEU A 283 16.98 -12.50 9.62
C LEU A 283 16.61 -13.99 9.59
N VAL A 284 17.24 -14.81 10.44
CA VAL A 284 17.09 -16.28 10.42
C VAL A 284 15.62 -16.71 10.56
N PRO A 285 14.81 -16.19 11.51
CA PRO A 285 13.40 -16.59 11.62
C PRO A 285 12.58 -16.28 10.36
N ALA A 286 12.84 -15.13 9.73
CA ALA A 286 12.12 -14.73 8.52
C ALA A 286 12.49 -15.65 7.33
N VAL A 287 13.78 -15.95 7.16
CA VAL A 287 14.23 -16.88 6.11
C VAL A 287 13.67 -18.29 6.35
N ALA A 288 13.75 -18.79 7.58
CA ALA A 288 13.21 -20.10 7.94
C ALA A 288 11.69 -20.18 7.67
N LEU A 289 10.95 -19.13 8.01
CA LEU A 289 9.52 -19.05 7.73
C LEU A 289 9.21 -19.08 6.24
N VAL A 290 9.88 -18.26 5.42
CA VAL A 290 9.65 -18.24 3.97
C VAL A 290 10.00 -19.58 3.34
N LEU A 291 11.09 -20.23 3.78
CA LEU A 291 11.46 -21.57 3.31
C LEU A 291 10.43 -22.64 3.73
N ALA A 292 9.93 -22.58 4.96
CA ALA A 292 8.88 -23.49 5.43
C ALA A 292 7.58 -23.28 4.64
N ALA A 293 7.17 -22.04 4.42
CA ALA A 293 6.00 -21.71 3.58
C ALA A 293 6.19 -22.21 2.14
N ALA A 294 7.37 -22.00 1.55
CA ALA A 294 7.71 -22.53 0.23
C ALA A 294 7.65 -24.05 0.18
N ALA A 295 8.20 -24.75 1.18
CA ALA A 295 8.16 -26.20 1.26
C ALA A 295 6.71 -26.72 1.34
N VAL A 296 5.86 -26.10 2.16
CA VAL A 296 4.43 -26.46 2.26
C VAL A 296 3.72 -26.24 0.92
N VAL A 297 3.93 -25.11 0.26
CA VAL A 297 3.31 -24.84 -1.05
C VAL A 297 3.81 -25.80 -2.12
N MET A 298 5.11 -26.14 -2.13
CA MET A 298 5.66 -27.12 -3.07
C MET A 298 5.08 -28.51 -2.84
N LEU A 299 4.89 -28.93 -1.58
CA LEU A 299 4.21 -30.19 -1.26
C LEU A 299 2.75 -30.19 -1.73
N LEU A 300 2.04 -29.07 -1.56
CA LEU A 300 0.67 -28.91 -2.08
C LEU A 300 0.62 -28.91 -3.61
N ALA A 301 1.64 -28.35 -4.28
CA ALA A 301 1.73 -28.37 -5.73
C ALA A 301 1.89 -29.80 -6.29
N LEU A 302 2.47 -30.73 -5.53
CA LEU A 302 2.49 -32.16 -5.90
C LEU A 302 1.08 -32.78 -5.93
N ALA A 303 0.19 -32.33 -5.04
CA ALA A 303 -1.20 -32.77 -4.99
C ALA A 303 -2.11 -32.02 -5.99
N PHE A 304 -1.76 -30.78 -6.34
CA PHE A 304 -2.51 -29.89 -7.23
C PHE A 304 -1.62 -29.33 -8.34
N PRO A 305 -1.19 -30.15 -9.32
CA PRO A 305 -0.19 -29.77 -10.32
C PRO A 305 -0.67 -28.69 -11.29
N GLU A 306 -1.99 -28.52 -11.44
CA GLU A 306 -2.60 -27.52 -12.34
C GLU A 306 -2.47 -26.07 -11.87
N ARG A 307 -1.88 -25.83 -10.68
CA ARG A 307 -1.72 -24.48 -10.13
C ARG A 307 -0.58 -23.74 -10.84
N SER A 308 -0.85 -22.51 -11.27
CA SER A 308 0.17 -21.68 -11.92
C SER A 308 1.28 -21.26 -10.94
N PHE A 309 2.45 -20.92 -11.48
CA PHE A 309 3.56 -20.39 -10.70
C PHE A 309 3.18 -19.15 -9.88
N ASP A 310 2.40 -18.23 -10.46
CA ASP A 310 1.95 -17.02 -9.77
C ASP A 310 1.05 -17.36 -8.56
N MET A 311 0.19 -18.37 -8.66
CA MET A 311 -0.60 -18.86 -7.53
C MET A 311 0.28 -19.45 -6.44
N ALA A 312 1.33 -20.21 -6.80
CA ALA A 312 2.27 -20.76 -5.84
C ALA A 312 3.01 -19.65 -5.08
N VAL A 313 3.56 -18.66 -5.81
CA VAL A 313 4.22 -17.50 -5.18
C VAL A 313 3.26 -16.75 -4.26
N HIS A 314 2.04 -16.47 -4.71
CA HIS A 314 1.02 -15.81 -3.90
C HIS A 314 0.73 -16.59 -2.61
N SER A 315 0.61 -17.92 -2.69
CA SER A 315 0.35 -18.78 -1.54
C SER A 315 1.50 -18.75 -0.52
N VAL A 316 2.76 -18.76 -0.97
CA VAL A 316 3.93 -18.65 -0.07
C VAL A 316 3.87 -17.36 0.75
N TRP A 317 3.54 -16.25 0.08
CA TRP A 317 3.47 -14.96 0.74
C TRP A 317 2.24 -14.84 1.64
N ILE A 318 1.10 -15.45 1.31
CA ILE A 318 -0.07 -15.53 2.21
C ILE A 318 0.30 -16.26 3.50
N LEU A 319 0.96 -17.42 3.41
CA LEU A 319 1.39 -18.17 4.59
C LEU A 319 2.41 -17.37 5.42
N THR A 320 3.33 -16.68 4.74
CA THR A 320 4.29 -15.78 5.40
C THR A 320 3.55 -14.64 6.12
N TRP A 321 2.55 -14.03 5.49
CA TRP A 321 1.71 -12.98 6.09
C TRP A 321 0.90 -13.50 7.27
N ALA A 322 0.30 -14.69 7.18
CA ALA A 322 -0.47 -15.27 8.28
C ALA A 322 0.35 -15.35 9.57
N VAL A 323 1.62 -15.74 9.47
CA VAL A 323 2.52 -15.81 10.63
C VAL A 323 3.04 -14.42 11.03
N VAL A 324 3.61 -13.66 10.10
CA VAL A 324 4.27 -12.37 10.45
C VAL A 324 3.24 -11.29 10.79
N GLY A 325 2.20 -11.15 9.97
CA GLY A 325 1.08 -10.25 10.21
C GLY A 325 0.32 -10.62 11.49
N GLY A 326 0.13 -11.92 11.75
CA GLY A 326 -0.49 -12.42 12.98
C GLY A 326 0.34 -12.08 14.23
N ALA A 327 1.65 -12.35 14.19
CA ALA A 327 2.56 -11.98 15.28
C ALA A 327 2.59 -10.46 15.52
N ALA A 328 2.66 -9.67 14.44
CA ALA A 328 2.58 -8.21 14.52
C ALA A 328 1.25 -7.74 15.13
N MET A 329 0.12 -8.31 14.70
CA MET A 329 -1.20 -7.99 15.23
C MET A 329 -1.29 -8.28 16.72
N VAL A 330 -0.82 -9.45 17.17
CA VAL A 330 -0.81 -9.84 18.59
C VAL A 330 0.05 -8.89 19.42
N VAL A 331 1.29 -8.61 19.00
CA VAL A 331 2.20 -7.72 19.72
C VAL A 331 1.64 -6.30 19.79
N LEU A 332 1.13 -5.77 18.68
CA LEU A 332 0.56 -4.43 18.64
C LEU A 332 -0.72 -4.34 19.48
N THR A 333 -1.56 -5.36 19.48
CA THR A 333 -2.76 -5.46 20.32
C THR A 333 -2.39 -5.46 21.80
N TYR A 334 -1.42 -6.30 22.19
CA TYR A 334 -0.91 -6.35 23.56
C TYR A 334 -0.38 -4.99 24.01
N VAL A 335 0.48 -4.37 23.20
CA VAL A 335 1.03 -3.04 23.47
C VAL A 335 -0.08 -1.99 23.59
N ALA A 336 -1.12 -2.06 22.76
CA ALA A 336 -2.24 -1.14 22.82
C ALA A 336 -3.03 -1.30 24.13
N LEU A 337 -3.33 -2.53 24.53
CA LEU A 337 -4.11 -2.82 25.75
C LEU A 337 -3.38 -2.38 27.03
N GLU A 338 -2.08 -2.62 27.12
CA GLU A 338 -1.26 -2.28 28.29
C GLU A 338 -1.03 -0.77 28.47
N ASN A 339 -1.28 0.03 27.43
CA ASN A 339 -1.04 1.48 27.45
C ASN A 339 -2.35 2.29 27.37
N LEU A 340 -3.45 1.70 27.83
CA LEU A 340 -4.76 2.32 27.95
C LEU A 340 -5.21 2.54 29.40
N PRO A 341 -5.97 3.62 29.68
CA PRO A 341 -6.24 4.74 28.78
C PRO A 341 -4.96 5.55 28.55
N CYS A 342 -4.77 6.09 27.35
CA CYS A 342 -3.56 6.85 27.06
C CYS A 342 -3.53 8.14 27.88
N GLU A 343 -2.51 8.29 28.72
CA GLU A 343 -2.31 9.50 29.49
C GLU A 343 -2.12 10.72 28.59
N ASN A 344 -2.58 11.88 29.05
CA ASN A 344 -2.38 13.16 28.37
C ASN A 344 -0.93 13.61 28.48
N VAL A 345 -0.06 13.02 27.69
CA VAL A 345 1.28 13.57 27.48
C VAL A 345 1.13 14.77 26.55
N SER A 346 1.48 15.96 27.05
CA SER A 346 1.55 17.17 26.24
C SER A 346 2.62 16.97 25.17
N ALA A 347 2.20 16.80 23.91
CA ALA A 347 3.12 16.68 22.80
C ALA A 347 3.44 18.07 22.24
N PRO A 348 4.70 18.36 21.86
CA PRO A 348 5.02 19.60 21.17
C PRO A 348 4.14 19.77 19.93
N ARG A 349 3.66 20.99 19.68
CA ARG A 349 2.90 21.27 18.45
C ARG A 349 3.79 20.98 17.24
N PRO A 350 3.37 20.10 16.31
CA PRO A 350 4.15 19.84 15.12
C PRO A 350 4.19 21.09 14.22
N PRO A 351 5.26 21.29 13.44
CA PRO A 351 5.35 22.44 12.56
C PRO A 351 4.31 22.32 11.43
N ALA A 352 3.56 23.39 11.15
CA ALA A 352 2.39 23.35 10.26
C ALA A 352 2.66 22.75 8.86
N TRP A 353 3.88 22.87 8.35
CA TRP A 353 4.24 22.34 7.03
C TRP A 353 4.07 20.81 6.91
N VAL A 354 4.09 20.04 8.02
CA VAL A 354 3.91 18.57 7.96
C VAL A 354 2.52 18.17 7.46
N TYR A 355 1.54 19.07 7.50
CA TYR A 355 0.20 18.85 6.99
C TYR A 355 0.07 19.13 5.49
N VAL A 356 1.05 19.80 4.86
CA VAL A 356 1.01 20.12 3.42
C VAL A 356 0.98 18.84 2.59
N VAL A 357 1.84 17.86 2.89
CA VAL A 357 1.92 16.62 2.10
C VAL A 357 0.63 15.79 2.19
N PRO A 358 0.09 15.46 3.39
CA PRO A 358 -1.22 14.81 3.49
C PRO A 358 -2.37 15.64 2.91
N GLY A 359 -2.34 16.98 3.04
CA GLY A 359 -3.37 17.86 2.49
C GLY A 359 -3.42 17.83 0.96
N LEU A 360 -2.27 17.92 0.31
CA LEU A 360 -2.17 17.76 -1.15
C LEU A 360 -2.63 16.38 -1.59
N PHE A 361 -2.30 15.33 -0.82
CA PHE A 361 -2.77 13.99 -1.10
C PHE A 361 -4.29 13.85 -0.96
N PHE A 362 -4.89 14.44 0.08
CA PHE A 362 -6.33 14.50 0.25
C PHE A 362 -7.02 15.15 -0.95
N VAL A 363 -6.49 16.28 -1.44
CA VAL A 363 -7.00 16.96 -2.65
C VAL A 363 -6.82 16.08 -3.88
N SER A 364 -5.68 15.39 -4.02
CA SER A 364 -5.45 14.46 -5.14
C SER A 364 -6.47 13.31 -5.17
N CYS A 365 -7.03 12.89 -4.04
CA CYS A 365 -8.03 11.83 -3.99
C CYS A 365 -9.44 12.29 -4.44
N LEU A 366 -9.68 13.60 -4.55
CA LEU A 366 -10.91 14.15 -5.17
C LEU A 366 -10.94 13.98 -6.70
N SER A 367 -9.83 13.54 -7.31
CA SER A 367 -9.67 13.44 -8.76
C SER A 367 -10.85 12.80 -9.52
N PRO A 368 -11.47 11.69 -9.04
CA PRO A 368 -12.60 11.09 -9.74
C PRO A 368 -13.80 12.04 -9.86
N TYR A 369 -14.03 12.88 -8.86
CA TYR A 369 -15.18 13.77 -8.80
C TYR A 369 -14.98 15.06 -9.58
N VAL A 370 -13.73 15.52 -9.71
CA VAL A 370 -13.41 16.75 -10.44
C VAL A 370 -13.09 16.50 -11.92
N GLY A 371 -13.24 15.26 -12.41
CA GLY A 371 -13.02 14.92 -13.83
C GLY A 371 -11.56 14.72 -14.22
N LEU A 372 -10.68 14.45 -13.24
CA LEU A 372 -9.30 14.01 -13.43
C LEU A 372 -9.22 12.47 -13.38
N LYS A 373 -8.11 11.90 -12.91
CA LYS A 373 -7.88 10.44 -12.84
C LYS A 373 -8.95 9.69 -12.03
N THR A 374 -9.24 8.46 -12.44
CA THR A 374 -10.14 7.54 -11.70
C THR A 374 -9.40 6.41 -10.97
N GLU A 375 -8.12 6.22 -11.28
CA GLU A 375 -7.21 5.34 -10.54
C GLU A 375 -6.26 6.13 -9.62
N SER A 376 -5.64 5.44 -8.64
CA SER A 376 -4.69 6.06 -7.69
C SER A 376 -5.33 7.20 -6.87
N SER A 377 -6.62 7.10 -6.60
CA SER A 377 -7.43 8.08 -5.85
C SER A 377 -7.95 7.54 -4.52
N ILE A 378 -7.47 6.37 -4.07
CA ILE A 378 -7.99 5.66 -2.89
C ILE A 378 -9.40 5.10 -3.11
N ASN A 379 -9.77 4.88 -4.37
CA ASN A 379 -11.01 4.19 -4.78
C ASN A 379 -11.18 2.74 -4.21
N MET A 380 -10.17 2.17 -3.52
CA MET A 380 -10.19 0.98 -2.64
C MET A 380 -11.34 -0.03 -2.85
N PHE A 381 -11.44 -0.63 -4.04
CA PHE A 381 -12.45 -1.66 -4.31
C PHE A 381 -13.86 -1.18 -3.94
N SER A 382 -14.20 0.04 -4.36
CA SER A 382 -15.46 0.69 -3.97
C SER A 382 -16.58 0.49 -4.97
N ASN A 383 -16.36 -0.13 -6.13
CA ASN A 383 -17.30 -0.11 -7.27
C ASN A 383 -17.63 1.32 -7.78
N LEU A 384 -16.92 2.37 -7.34
CA LEU A 384 -17.19 3.75 -7.72
C LEU A 384 -17.22 3.92 -9.23
N HIS A 385 -18.15 4.69 -9.77
CA HIS A 385 -18.19 5.11 -11.15
C HIS A 385 -18.37 6.61 -11.20
N THR A 386 -17.54 7.26 -12.00
CA THR A 386 -17.64 8.70 -12.20
C THR A 386 -17.52 9.08 -13.66
N GLU A 387 -17.21 8.17 -14.57
CA GLU A 387 -16.84 8.46 -15.97
C GLU A 387 -18.04 8.86 -16.86
N ALA A 388 -17.76 9.50 -18.01
CA ALA A 388 -18.75 9.94 -19.00
C ALA A 388 -19.85 10.86 -18.44
N GLY A 389 -19.54 11.65 -17.41
CA GLY A 389 -20.50 12.53 -16.76
C GLY A 389 -21.60 11.78 -15.98
N GLN A 390 -21.45 10.48 -15.77
CA GLN A 390 -22.35 9.65 -14.97
C GLN A 390 -21.69 9.29 -13.64
N THR A 391 -22.48 9.08 -12.60
CA THR A 391 -21.96 8.57 -11.34
C THR A 391 -22.97 7.66 -10.67
N ASN A 392 -22.46 6.65 -9.96
CA ASN A 392 -23.26 5.79 -9.09
C ASN A 392 -23.20 6.24 -7.62
N HIS A 393 -22.51 7.36 -7.33
CA HIS A 393 -22.35 7.89 -6.00
C HIS A 393 -23.66 8.45 -5.44
N LEU A 394 -24.01 8.16 -4.20
CA LEU A 394 -25.32 8.53 -3.65
C LEU A 394 -25.46 10.00 -3.25
N LEU A 395 -24.33 10.70 -3.08
CA LEU A 395 -24.34 12.13 -2.71
C LEU A 395 -24.48 13.09 -3.91
N PHE A 396 -24.35 12.59 -5.14
CA PHE A 396 -24.34 13.44 -6.34
C PHE A 396 -25.19 12.79 -7.43
N SER A 397 -26.05 13.57 -8.08
CA SER A 397 -26.77 13.10 -9.28
C SER A 397 -25.91 13.12 -10.55
N LYS A 398 -24.88 13.98 -10.56
CA LYS A 398 -23.85 14.08 -11.60
C LYS A 398 -22.52 14.43 -10.93
N PRO A 399 -21.37 13.96 -11.44
CA PRO A 399 -20.09 14.31 -10.86
C PRO A 399 -19.79 15.80 -11.08
N PRO A 400 -19.30 16.53 -10.06
CA PRO A 400 -19.02 17.97 -10.15
C PRO A 400 -17.68 18.23 -10.86
N TYR A 401 -17.61 17.84 -12.14
CA TYR A 401 -16.41 17.97 -12.94
C TYR A 401 -15.94 19.42 -13.06
N LEU A 402 -14.65 19.62 -12.84
CA LEU A 402 -13.91 20.84 -13.18
C LEU A 402 -13.10 20.64 -14.47
N PHE A 403 -12.78 19.39 -14.80
CA PHE A 403 -12.00 18.98 -15.96
C PHE A 403 -12.77 17.94 -16.79
N ASN A 404 -12.48 17.86 -18.10
CA ASN A 404 -13.24 17.03 -19.04
C ASN A 404 -12.56 15.70 -19.39
N TYR A 405 -11.47 15.30 -18.73
CA TYR A 405 -10.71 14.10 -19.13
C TYR A 405 -11.52 12.81 -19.08
N GLN A 406 -12.50 12.72 -18.18
CA GLN A 406 -13.38 11.54 -18.05
C GLN A 406 -14.58 11.55 -19.02
N ASN A 407 -14.84 12.65 -19.73
CA ASN A 407 -15.96 12.74 -20.67
C ASN A 407 -15.66 12.07 -22.02
N ASP A 408 -14.39 12.04 -22.42
CA ASP A 408 -13.98 11.49 -23.70
C ASP A 408 -13.89 9.96 -23.65
N VAL A 409 -15.05 9.30 -23.71
CA VAL A 409 -15.15 7.84 -23.69
C VAL A 409 -15.36 7.30 -25.11
N VAL A 410 -14.60 6.26 -25.46
CA VAL A 410 -14.63 5.68 -26.80
C VAL A 410 -14.72 4.16 -26.76
N LYS A 411 -15.37 3.59 -27.77
CA LYS A 411 -15.40 2.13 -28.00
C LYS A 411 -14.43 1.77 -29.11
N VAL A 412 -13.50 0.87 -28.85
CA VAL A 412 -12.56 0.41 -29.88
C VAL A 412 -13.28 -0.62 -30.75
N VAL A 413 -13.23 -0.41 -32.07
CA VAL A 413 -13.84 -1.31 -33.07
C VAL A 413 -12.76 -2.20 -33.70
N ASP A 414 -11.59 -1.64 -33.94
CA ASP A 414 -10.47 -2.34 -34.56
C ASP A 414 -9.14 -1.72 -34.11
N SER A 415 -8.06 -2.50 -34.06
CA SER A 415 -6.74 -2.01 -33.65
C SER A 415 -5.63 -2.99 -34.00
N SER A 416 -4.41 -2.48 -34.18
CA SER A 416 -3.20 -3.29 -34.17
C SER A 416 -2.90 -3.98 -32.82
N GLU A 417 -3.55 -3.56 -31.74
CA GLU A 417 -3.38 -4.09 -30.39
C GLU A 417 -4.60 -4.95 -30.00
N PRO A 418 -4.53 -6.29 -30.10
CA PRO A 418 -5.70 -7.17 -29.96
C PRO A 418 -6.44 -7.00 -28.63
N ARG A 419 -5.72 -6.66 -27.56
CA ARG A 419 -6.29 -6.47 -26.21
C ARG A 419 -7.35 -5.36 -26.16
N TRP A 420 -7.22 -4.28 -26.94
CA TRP A 420 -8.21 -3.20 -26.92
C TRP A 420 -9.51 -3.62 -27.56
N VAL A 421 -9.42 -4.38 -28.66
CA VAL A 421 -10.58 -4.96 -29.33
C VAL A 421 -11.26 -5.96 -28.40
N GLN A 422 -10.51 -6.87 -27.76
CA GLN A 422 -11.04 -7.82 -26.78
C GLN A 422 -11.75 -7.13 -25.61
N GLN A 423 -11.16 -6.06 -25.05
CA GLN A 423 -11.77 -5.29 -23.97
C GLN A 423 -13.09 -4.64 -24.41
N SER A 424 -13.14 -4.09 -25.62
CA SER A 424 -14.36 -3.48 -26.17
C SER A 424 -15.43 -4.49 -26.58
N GLN A 425 -15.04 -5.68 -27.04
CA GLN A 425 -15.93 -6.82 -27.29
C GLN A 425 -16.55 -7.36 -25.98
N ALA A 426 -15.79 -7.32 -24.88
CA ALA A 426 -16.29 -7.62 -23.54
C ALA A 426 -17.21 -6.52 -22.96
N GLY A 427 -17.57 -5.50 -23.74
CA GLY A 427 -18.50 -4.44 -23.33
C GLY A 427 -17.85 -3.22 -22.68
N ASN A 428 -16.53 -3.22 -22.51
CA ASN A 428 -15.81 -2.08 -21.92
C ASN A 428 -15.60 -0.95 -22.93
N TYR A 429 -15.40 0.24 -22.39
CA TYR A 429 -15.02 1.44 -23.12
C TYR A 429 -13.72 1.99 -22.54
N HIS A 430 -13.08 2.86 -23.29
CA HIS A 430 -11.79 3.45 -22.95
C HIS A 430 -11.92 4.96 -22.80
N ILE A 431 -11.23 5.53 -21.82
CA ILE A 431 -10.97 6.98 -21.84
C ILE A 431 -9.96 7.26 -22.95
N LEU A 432 -10.29 8.18 -23.86
CA LEU A 432 -9.47 8.51 -25.03
C LEU A 432 -8.06 8.96 -24.63
N HIS A 433 -7.93 9.66 -23.50
CA HIS A 433 -6.64 10.02 -22.92
C HIS A 433 -5.70 8.81 -22.76
N ASP A 434 -6.22 7.70 -22.25
CA ASP A 434 -5.43 6.50 -21.98
C ASP A 434 -5.04 5.76 -23.26
N LEU A 435 -5.87 5.81 -24.31
CA LEU A 435 -5.49 5.33 -25.65
C LEU A 435 -4.39 6.19 -26.25
N LYS A 436 -4.53 7.52 -26.22
CA LYS A 436 -3.50 8.46 -26.70
C LYS A 436 -2.16 8.24 -26.00
N ARG A 437 -2.18 8.06 -24.67
CA ARG A 437 -0.97 7.74 -23.89
C ARG A 437 -0.28 6.47 -24.41
N GLN A 438 -1.05 5.42 -24.71
CA GLN A 438 -0.50 4.14 -25.17
C GLN A 438 0.00 4.20 -26.61
N LEU A 439 -0.72 4.85 -27.53
CA LEU A 439 -0.26 5.09 -28.91
C LEU A 439 1.07 5.85 -28.93
N ARG A 440 1.28 6.80 -28.00
CA ARG A 440 2.55 7.51 -27.91
C ARG A 440 3.73 6.61 -27.49
N TRP A 441 3.49 5.57 -26.71
CA TRP A 441 4.52 4.59 -26.34
C TRP A 441 4.79 3.57 -27.45
N ASN A 442 3.80 3.26 -28.26
CA ASN A 442 3.96 2.45 -29.48
C ASN A 442 3.50 3.25 -30.70
N PRO A 443 4.34 4.14 -31.27
CA PRO A 443 3.93 5.03 -32.35
C PRO A 443 3.47 4.32 -33.64
N GLN A 444 3.82 3.05 -33.81
CA GLN A 444 3.41 2.21 -34.94
C GLN A 444 2.01 1.59 -34.75
N ALA A 445 1.50 1.61 -33.52
CA ALA A 445 0.15 1.14 -33.24
C ALA A 445 -0.90 2.09 -33.83
N TRP A 446 -2.04 1.52 -34.22
CA TRP A 446 -3.19 2.25 -34.71
C TRP A 446 -4.48 1.72 -34.08
N VAL A 447 -5.49 2.57 -34.02
CA VAL A 447 -6.80 2.23 -33.44
C VAL A 447 -7.93 2.90 -34.22
N THR A 448 -8.98 2.13 -34.48
CA THR A 448 -10.27 2.63 -34.97
C THR A 448 -11.25 2.59 -33.82
N TYR A 449 -11.86 3.72 -33.51
CA TYR A 449 -12.80 3.84 -32.39
C TYR A 449 -14.02 4.69 -32.76
N VAL A 450 -15.11 4.46 -32.02
CA VAL A 450 -16.32 5.27 -32.10
C VAL A 450 -16.37 6.20 -30.90
N LYS A 451 -16.51 7.49 -31.16
CA LYS A 451 -16.73 8.56 -30.16
C LYS A 451 -18.00 9.30 -30.55
N ASP A 452 -18.98 9.35 -29.65
CA ASP A 452 -20.25 10.08 -29.87
C ASP A 452 -20.94 9.73 -31.20
N GLY A 453 -20.90 8.46 -31.61
CA GLY A 453 -21.46 7.97 -32.87
C GLY A 453 -20.60 8.23 -34.12
N VAL A 454 -19.49 8.96 -33.99
CA VAL A 454 -18.54 9.22 -35.07
C VAL A 454 -17.40 8.21 -35.03
N THR A 455 -17.16 7.55 -36.16
CA THR A 455 -16.04 6.59 -36.31
C THR A 455 -14.77 7.33 -36.73
N VAL A 456 -13.73 7.25 -35.90
CA VAL A 456 -12.38 7.67 -36.25
C VAL A 456 -11.58 6.44 -36.67
N THR A 457 -11.11 6.42 -37.91
CA THR A 457 -10.45 5.25 -38.51
C THR A 457 -8.94 5.33 -38.41
N ARG A 458 -8.31 4.21 -38.00
CA ARG A 458 -6.85 4.01 -37.97
C ARG A 458 -6.05 5.19 -37.38
N ALA A 459 -6.54 5.78 -36.30
CA ALA A 459 -5.84 6.84 -35.58
C ALA A 459 -4.49 6.32 -35.05
N THR A 460 -3.44 7.10 -35.25
CA THR A 460 -2.07 6.82 -34.79
C THR A 460 -1.59 7.92 -33.86
N ALA A 461 -0.36 7.77 -33.35
CA ALA A 461 0.26 8.84 -32.59
C ALA A 461 0.44 10.13 -33.41
N ALA A 462 0.68 10.00 -34.73
CA ALA A 462 0.90 11.14 -35.62
C ALA A 462 -0.41 11.88 -35.95
N THR A 463 -1.49 11.15 -36.20
CA THR A 463 -2.79 11.77 -36.55
C THR A 463 -3.43 12.50 -35.37
N LEU A 464 -3.03 12.19 -34.13
CA LEU A 464 -3.52 12.81 -32.90
C LEU A 464 -2.48 13.73 -32.24
N ALA A 465 -1.44 14.16 -32.98
CA ALA A 465 -0.26 14.83 -32.41
C ALA A 465 -0.59 16.09 -31.60
N GLU A 466 -1.53 16.91 -32.05
CA GLU A 466 -1.93 18.16 -31.38
C GLU A 466 -2.67 17.92 -30.05
N GLU A 467 -3.30 16.75 -29.91
CA GLU A 467 -4.09 16.39 -28.73
C GLU A 467 -3.36 15.39 -27.83
N MET A 468 -2.06 15.19 -28.04
CA MET A 468 -1.27 14.22 -27.29
C MET A 468 -1.05 14.66 -25.84
N PRO A 469 -1.22 13.74 -24.88
CA PRO A 469 -1.03 14.09 -23.49
C PRO A 469 0.43 14.43 -23.18
N ASN A 470 0.64 15.48 -22.41
CA ASN A 470 1.96 15.96 -22.02
C ASN A 470 2.61 15.01 -20.98
N ILE A 471 3.84 15.30 -20.56
CA ILE A 471 4.57 14.43 -19.62
C ILE A 471 3.85 14.31 -18.27
N LEU A 472 3.32 15.42 -17.74
CA LEU A 472 2.64 15.44 -16.44
C LEU A 472 1.34 14.65 -16.51
N GLU A 473 0.52 14.89 -17.53
CA GLU A 473 -0.74 14.17 -17.69
C GLU A 473 -0.50 12.67 -17.81
N ARG A 474 0.49 12.23 -18.59
CA ARG A 474 0.81 10.80 -18.71
C ARG A 474 1.27 10.17 -17.40
N LYS A 475 1.93 10.93 -16.53
CA LYS A 475 2.45 10.45 -15.24
C LYS A 475 1.41 10.49 -14.13
N LEU A 476 0.48 11.45 -14.18
CA LEU A 476 -0.45 11.75 -13.09
C LEU A 476 -1.88 11.31 -13.40
N LEU A 477 -2.27 11.25 -14.66
CA LEU A 477 -3.60 10.83 -15.08
C LEU A 477 -3.59 9.36 -15.51
N LEU A 478 -4.40 8.58 -14.81
CA LEU A 478 -4.63 7.18 -15.09
C LEU A 478 -6.10 6.88 -14.89
N PHE A 479 -6.69 6.22 -15.87
CA PHE A 479 -8.10 5.90 -15.88
C PHE A 479 -8.28 4.40 -15.93
N LYS A 480 -9.35 3.93 -15.33
CA LYS A 480 -9.80 2.56 -15.51
C LYS A 480 -10.60 2.41 -16.79
N LEU A 481 -10.85 1.16 -17.18
CA LEU A 481 -11.83 0.84 -18.20
C LEU A 481 -13.23 1.27 -17.73
N VAL A 482 -13.97 1.85 -18.65
CA VAL A 482 -15.34 2.30 -18.40
C VAL A 482 -16.28 1.16 -18.73
N ASP A 483 -17.14 0.83 -17.77
CA ASP A 483 -18.16 -0.19 -17.93
C ASP A 483 -19.52 0.44 -17.62
N PHE A 484 -20.38 0.44 -18.64
CA PHE A 484 -21.74 0.96 -18.55
C PHE A 484 -22.76 -0.13 -18.21
N SER A 485 -22.37 -1.40 -18.17
CA SER A 485 -23.23 -2.45 -17.63
C SER A 485 -23.41 -2.22 -16.13
N ARG A 486 -24.67 -2.17 -15.67
CA ARG A 486 -25.01 -1.96 -14.27
C ARG A 486 -26.02 -3.02 -13.82
N PRO A 487 -25.85 -3.57 -12.60
CA PRO A 487 -24.81 -3.24 -11.61
C PRO A 487 -23.40 -3.75 -12.01
N LYS A 488 -22.33 -3.00 -11.68
CA LYS A 488 -20.96 -3.36 -12.08
C LYS A 488 -20.34 -4.33 -11.09
N VAL A 489 -20.05 -5.55 -11.56
CA VAL A 489 -19.31 -6.57 -10.80
C VAL A 489 -17.94 -6.04 -10.37
N CYS A 490 -17.55 -6.35 -9.13
CA CYS A 490 -16.21 -6.04 -8.64
C CYS A 490 -15.13 -6.63 -9.56
N THR A 491 -14.39 -5.77 -10.26
CA THR A 491 -13.33 -6.13 -11.20
C THR A 491 -12.03 -5.43 -10.80
N HIS A 492 -11.11 -6.18 -10.19
CA HIS A 492 -9.84 -5.66 -9.70
C HIS A 492 -8.70 -6.68 -9.74
#